data_AF-A0A942GNG2-F1
#
_entry.id   AF-A0A942GNG2-F1
#
_cell.length_a   1.000
_cell.length_b   1.000
_cell.length_c   1.000
_cell.angle_alpha   90.00
_cell.angle_beta   90.00
_cell.angle_gamma   90.00
#
_symmetry.space_group_name_H-M   'P 1'
#
loop_
_entity.id
_entity.type
_entity.pdbx_description
1 polymer ?
#
loop_
_entity_poly.entity_id
_entity_poly.type
_entity_poly.pdbx_seq_one_letter_code
_entity_poly.pdbx_strand_id
1 'polypeptide(L)'
;MWSEVDKQFKSEEVKIIFSLVAFFLGATPFQTPAIYSLLNYTEMRHNGYWRIKGGMYRLIEELVKILKERGVEFHYNTEVISIGSNNGII
;
A
#
# COMPACT_ATOMS: atom_id res chain seq x y z
N MET A 1 -10.53 0.88 15.09
CA MET A 1 -10.15 -0.48 14.66
C MET A 1 -9.90 -1.33 15.90
N TRP A 2 -9.00 -0.91 16.79
CA TRP A 2 -8.73 -1.59 18.07
C TRP A 2 -10.00 -1.96 18.86
N SER A 3 -10.93 -1.01 19.02
CA SER A 3 -12.18 -1.23 19.75
C SER A 3 -13.05 -2.38 19.21
N GLU A 4 -13.01 -2.62 17.90
CA GLU A 4 -13.77 -3.71 17.29
C GLU A 4 -13.03 -5.03 17.42
N VAL A 5 -11.70 -5.03 17.26
CA VAL A 5 -10.86 -6.22 17.46
C VAL A 5 -10.94 -6.70 18.91
N ASP A 6 -10.90 -5.78 19.87
CA ASP A 6 -10.99 -6.06 21.32
C ASP A 6 -12.32 -6.73 21.71
N LYS A 7 -13.43 -6.33 21.06
CA LYS A 7 -14.75 -6.96 21.28
C LYS A 7 -14.85 -8.38 20.73
N GLN A 8 -14.10 -8.70 19.68
CA GLN A 8 -14.22 -9.98 18.96
C GLN A 8 -13.26 -11.06 19.48
N PHE A 9 -12.10 -10.67 20.04
CA PHE A 9 -11.07 -11.62 20.45
C PHE A 9 -10.71 -11.48 21.93
N LYS A 10 -10.53 -12.61 22.61
CA LYS A 10 -10.10 -12.64 24.03
C LYS A 10 -8.57 -12.61 24.19
N SER A 11 -7.84 -13.26 23.28
CA SER A 11 -6.37 -13.32 23.32
C SER A 11 -5.77 -12.00 22.89
N GLU A 12 -4.82 -11.51 23.69
CA GLU A 12 -4.13 -10.25 23.44
C GLU A 12 -3.24 -10.34 22.20
N GLU A 13 -2.60 -11.49 21.99
CA GLU A 13 -1.75 -11.78 20.84
C GLU A 13 -2.55 -11.68 19.54
N VAL A 14 -3.76 -12.23 19.52
CA VAL A 14 -4.67 -12.14 18.37
C VAL A 14 -5.07 -10.69 18.12
N LYS A 15 -5.42 -9.94 19.16
CA LYS A 15 -5.77 -8.51 19.01
C LYS A 15 -4.61 -7.71 18.40
N ILE A 16 -3.38 -7.97 18.84
CA ILE A 16 -2.18 -7.35 18.31
C ILE A 16 -2.01 -7.69 16.83
N ILE A 17 -2.04 -8.98 16.47
CA ILE A 17 -1.86 -9.44 15.08
C ILE A 17 -2.85 -8.76 14.14
N PHE A 18 -4.14 -8.77 14.47
CA PHE A 18 -5.17 -8.16 13.63
C PHE A 18 -5.09 -6.63 13.58
N SER A 19 -4.48 -6.00 14.60
CA SER A 19 -4.29 -4.55 14.68
C SER A 19 -3.05 -4.07 13.91
N LEU A 20 -2.10 -4.95 13.59
CA LEU A 20 -0.88 -4.58 12.87
C LEU A 20 -1.15 -4.01 11.47
N VAL A 21 -2.29 -4.37 10.86
CA VAL A 21 -2.68 -3.86 9.55
C VAL A 21 -2.82 -2.33 9.52
N ALA A 22 -3.11 -1.70 10.66
CA ALA A 22 -3.15 -0.25 10.76
C ALA A 22 -1.80 0.42 10.41
N PHE A 23 -0.67 -0.24 10.69
CA PHE A 23 0.65 0.31 10.41
C PHE A 23 0.95 0.39 8.90
N PHE A 24 0.36 -0.48 8.08
CA PHE A 24 0.46 -0.36 6.61
C PHE A 24 -0.19 0.92 6.08
N LEU A 25 -1.12 1.50 6.83
CA LEU A 25 -1.77 2.77 6.50
C LEU A 25 -1.01 3.98 7.06
N GLY A 26 0.14 3.78 7.71
CA GLY A 26 0.87 4.84 8.40
C GLY A 26 0.14 5.37 9.64
N ALA A 27 -0.81 4.61 10.18
CA ALA A 27 -1.67 5.03 11.29
C ALA A 27 -1.57 4.06 12.48
N THR A 28 -2.05 4.51 13.64
CA THR A 28 -2.20 3.63 14.81
C THR A 28 -3.55 2.91 14.78
N PRO A 29 -3.67 1.68 15.31
CA PRO A 29 -4.94 0.96 15.35
C PRO A 29 -6.01 1.63 16.21
N PHE A 30 -5.59 2.54 17.11
CA PHE A 30 -6.46 3.35 17.95
C PHE A 30 -7.16 4.48 17.17
N GLN A 31 -6.50 5.01 16.13
CA GLN A 31 -7.03 6.09 15.29
C GLN A 31 -7.60 5.59 13.96
N THR A 32 -7.28 4.36 13.57
CA THR A 32 -7.73 3.77 12.32
C THR A 32 -9.22 3.40 12.40
N PRO A 33 -10.07 3.83 11.45
CA PRO A 33 -11.48 3.42 11.36
C PRO A 33 -11.65 1.89 11.30
N ALA A 34 -12.75 1.38 11.85
CA ALA A 34 -13.00 -0.06 11.90
C ALA A 34 -13.13 -0.73 10.52
N ILE A 35 -13.53 0.01 9.49
CA ILE A 35 -13.68 -0.50 8.11
C ILE A 35 -12.39 -1.12 7.57
N TYR A 36 -11.23 -0.67 8.03
CA TYR A 36 -9.93 -1.22 7.61
C TYR A 36 -9.67 -2.63 8.16
N SER A 37 -10.50 -3.16 9.07
CA SER A 37 -10.47 -4.58 9.42
C SER A 37 -10.85 -5.48 8.23
N LEU A 38 -11.53 -4.95 7.21
CA LEU A 38 -11.79 -5.66 5.96
C LEU A 38 -10.50 -6.03 5.23
N LEU A 39 -9.40 -5.29 5.41
CA LEU A 39 -8.10 -5.65 4.84
C LEU A 39 -7.61 -7.00 5.37
N ASN A 40 -7.73 -7.22 6.69
CA ASN A 40 -7.43 -8.53 7.30
C ASN A 40 -8.27 -9.64 6.65
N TYR A 41 -9.57 -9.39 6.45
CA TYR A 41 -10.44 -10.37 5.80
C TYR A 41 -10.00 -10.65 4.36
N THR A 42 -9.70 -9.61 3.58
CA THR A 42 -9.26 -9.78 2.19
C THR A 42 -7.94 -10.54 2.10
N GLU A 43 -6.99 -10.27 2.99
CA GLU A 43 -5.71 -10.97 3.03
C GLU A 43 -5.85 -12.46 3.40
N MET A 44 -6.75 -12.80 4.32
CA MET A 44 -6.98 -14.18 4.74
C MET A 44 -7.86 -14.97 3.76
N ARG A 45 -8.83 -14.30 3.13
CA ARG A 45 -9.88 -14.95 2.31
C ARG A 45 -9.54 -15.02 0.84
N HIS A 46 -8.87 -14.00 0.30
CA HIS A 46 -8.48 -13.92 -1.11
C HIS A 46 -6.99 -14.24 -1.28
N ASN A 47 -6.60 -14.50 -2.53
CA ASN A 47 -5.30 -15.07 -2.93
C ASN A 47 -4.13 -14.32 -2.28
N GLY A 48 -3.63 -14.83 -1.15
CA GLY A 48 -2.81 -14.13 -0.15
C GLY A 48 -1.55 -13.40 -0.62
N TYR A 49 -0.40 -13.72 -0.05
CA TYR A 49 0.83 -12.97 -0.30
C TYR A 49 1.60 -13.54 -1.50
N TRP A 50 1.72 -12.72 -2.55
CA TRP A 50 2.47 -13.08 -3.75
C TRP A 50 3.91 -12.60 -3.65
N ARG A 51 4.86 -13.51 -3.86
CA ARG A 51 6.28 -13.17 -3.90
C ARG A 51 6.78 -13.17 -5.34
N ILE A 52 7.42 -12.06 -5.72
CA ILE A 52 8.07 -11.95 -7.02
C ILE A 52 9.41 -12.69 -6.96
N LYS A 53 9.59 -13.67 -7.85
CA LYS A 53 10.86 -14.40 -7.97
C LYS A 53 11.96 -13.43 -8.41
N GLY A 54 13.04 -13.36 -7.62
CA GLY A 54 14.12 -12.39 -7.84
C GLY A 54 13.93 -11.05 -7.12
N GLY A 55 12.89 -10.91 -6.30
CA GLY A 55 12.66 -9.72 -5.46
C GLY A 55 11.71 -8.70 -6.10
N MET A 56 11.23 -7.76 -5.29
CA MET A 56 10.22 -6.78 -5.71
C MET A 56 10.72 -5.84 -6.81
N TYR A 57 12.03 -5.60 -6.89
CA TYR A 57 12.61 -4.71 -7.91
C TYR A 57 12.36 -5.19 -9.34
N ARG A 58 12.23 -6.51 -9.55
CA ARG A 58 11.86 -7.11 -10.84
C ARG A 58 10.53 -6.56 -11.39
N LEU A 59 9.58 -6.22 -10.51
CA LEU A 59 8.32 -5.59 -10.92
C LEU A 59 8.59 -4.25 -11.62
N ILE A 60 9.48 -3.45 -11.04
CA ILE A 60 9.83 -2.13 -11.55
C ILE A 60 10.57 -2.27 -12.87
N GLU A 61 11.49 -3.24 -13.00
CA GLU A 61 12.19 -3.51 -14.26
C GLU A 61 11.21 -3.80 -15.41
N GLU A 62 10.24 -4.69 -15.20
CA GLU A 62 9.24 -5.05 -16.22
C GLU A 62 8.29 -3.87 -16.53
N LEU A 63 7.88 -3.10 -15.52
CA LEU A 63 7.06 -1.90 -15.73
C LEU A 63 7.79 -0.85 -16.57
N VAL A 64 9.04 -0.56 -16.24
CA VAL A 64 9.87 0.40 -16.99
C VAL A 64 10.06 -0.07 -18.43
N LYS A 65 10.31 -1.37 -18.64
CA LYS A 65 10.43 -1.95 -19.97
C LYS A 65 9.17 -1.73 -20.82
N ILE A 66 7.99 -2.08 -20.29
CA ILE A 66 6.70 -1.91 -20.99
C ILE A 66 6.44 -0.45 -21.33
N LEU A 67 6.75 0.47 -20.41
CA LEU A 67 6.55 1.90 -20.64
C LEU A 67 7.49 2.45 -21.72
N LYS A 68 8.76 2.00 -21.74
CA LYS A 68 9.70 2.34 -22.82
C LYS A 68 9.23 1.81 -24.18
N GLU A 69 8.70 0.58 -24.23
CA GLU A 69 8.11 0.01 -25.46
C GLU A 69 6.90 0.82 -25.97
N ARG A 70 6.20 1.52 -25.07
CA ARG A 70 5.10 2.43 -25.41
C ARG A 70 5.55 3.87 -25.73
N GLY A 71 6.86 4.12 -25.78
CA GLY A 71 7.42 5.44 -26.10
C GLY A 71 7.46 6.43 -24.92
N VAL A 72 7.32 5.96 -23.67
CA VAL A 72 7.49 6.83 -22.50
C VAL A 72 8.96 7.14 -22.28
N GLU A 73 9.28 8.42 -22.14
CA GLU A 73 10.60 8.91 -21.77
C GLU A 73 10.74 9.07 -20.25
N PHE A 74 11.89 8.67 -19.72
CA PHE A 74 12.18 8.76 -18.29
C PHE A 74 13.34 9.73 -18.05
N HIS A 75 13.09 10.79 -17.30
CA HIS A 75 14.12 11.73 -16.84
C HIS A 75 14.53 11.37 -15.41
N TYR A 76 15.68 10.72 -15.26
CA TYR A 76 16.23 10.38 -13.94
C TYR A 76 17.09 11.52 -13.40
N ASN A 77 17.33 11.52 -12.08
CA ASN A 77 18.14 12.53 -11.39
C ASN A 77 17.71 13.98 -11.69
N THR A 78 16.42 14.18 -11.96
CA THR A 78 15.85 15.49 -12.29
C THR A 78 14.81 15.82 -11.24
N GLU A 79 15.10 16.80 -10.38
CA GLU A 79 14.16 17.29 -9.37
C GLU A 79 13.17 18.27 -10.01
N VAL A 80 11.89 18.11 -9.72
CA VAL A 80 10.85 19.05 -10.16
C VAL A 80 10.79 20.21 -9.16
N ILE A 81 11.25 21.39 -9.57
CA ILE A 81 11.40 22.57 -8.69
C ILE A 81 10.12 23.40 -8.61
N SER A 82 9.38 23.49 -9.72
CA SER A 82 8.13 24.22 -9.78
C SER A 82 7.21 23.65 -10.85
N ILE A 83 5.91 23.85 -10.64
CA ILE A 83 4.89 23.60 -11.66
C ILE A 83 4.26 24.95 -12.01
N GLY A 84 4.28 25.27 -13.30
CA GLY A 84 3.65 26.48 -13.84
C GLY A 84 2.54 26.08 -14.79
N SER A 85 1.42 26.79 -14.75
CA SER A 85 0.33 26.61 -15.72
C SER A 85 0.29 27.85 -16.62
N ASN A 86 0.33 27.64 -17.93
CA ASN A 86 -0.03 28.69 -18.88
C ASN A 86 -1.51 28.54 -19.23
N ASN A 87 -2.31 29.56 -18.93
CA ASN A 87 -3.76 29.63 -19.21
C ASN A 87 -4.67 28.62 -18.47
N GLY A 88 -4.28 28.17 -17.27
CA GLY A 88 -5.13 27.35 -16.40
C GLY A 88 -5.14 25.86 -16.75
N ILE A 89 -4.27 25.43 -17.66
CA ILE A 89 -4.02 24.03 -17.96
C ILE A 89 -2.64 23.70 -17.40
N ILE A 90 -2.60 22.72 -16.49
CA ILE A 90 -1.37 22.12 -15.97
C ILE A 90 -0.80 21.18 -17.03
#